data_AF-A0A6P0BJW3-F1
#
_entry.id   AF-A0A6P0BJW3-F1
#
_cell.length_a   1.000
_cell.length_b   1.000
_cell.length_c   1.000
_cell.angle_alpha   90.00
_cell.angle_beta   90.00
_cell.angle_gamma   90.00
#
_symmetry.space_group_name_H-M   'P 1'
#
loop_
_entity.id
_entity.type
_entity.pdbx_description
1 polymer ?
#
loop_
_entity_poly.entity_id
_entity_poly.type
_entity_poly.pdbx_seq_one_letter_code
_entity_poly.pdbx_strand_id
1 'polypeptide(L)'
;FSTYATWWIRQAITRAIADQARTIRIPVHMVETINKLVRIQRQLLQDLGREPTPEEIGAEMDLPTEKVRDILKIAQEPVSLETPIGEEDDSHLGDFIEDHDATSPADYTSAELLKEQLNEVLDTLTDREENVLRLRFGLEA
;
A
#
# COMPACT_ATOMS: atom_id res chain seq x y z
N PHE A 1 45.06 -9.23 -0.48
CA PHE A 1 43.90 -9.36 0.42
C PHE A 1 42.96 -8.16 0.30
N SER A 2 43.43 -6.93 0.54
CA SER A 2 42.59 -5.71 0.57
C SER A 2 41.81 -5.44 -0.72
N THR A 3 42.40 -5.64 -1.90
CA THR A 3 41.72 -5.40 -3.20
C THR A 3 40.56 -6.35 -3.46
N TYR A 4 40.65 -7.60 -2.99
CA TYR A 4 39.59 -8.61 -3.12
C TYR A 4 38.51 -8.40 -2.06
N ALA A 5 38.91 -8.10 -0.82
CA ALA A 5 38.00 -7.83 0.28
C ALA A 5 37.09 -6.63 -0.01
N THR A 6 37.61 -5.54 -0.60
CA THR A 6 36.81 -4.36 -0.96
C THR A 6 35.63 -4.69 -1.88
N TRP A 7 35.82 -5.62 -2.85
CA TRP A 7 34.74 -6.01 -3.75
C TRP A 7 33.62 -6.72 -3.02
N TRP A 8 33.94 -7.68 -2.15
CA TRP A 8 32.95 -8.41 -1.36
C TRP A 8 32.25 -7.54 -0.33
N ILE A 9 32.98 -6.62 0.32
CA ILE A 9 32.39 -5.68 1.27
C ILE A 9 31.39 -4.78 0.55
N ARG A 10 31.77 -4.20 -0.60
CA ARG A 10 30.86 -3.37 -1.38
C ARG A 10 29.64 -4.14 -1.87
N GLN A 11 29.83 -5.35 -2.39
CA GLN A 11 28.73 -6.18 -2.88
C GLN A 11 27.73 -6.53 -1.77
N ALA A 12 28.24 -6.93 -0.60
CA ALA A 12 27.40 -7.28 0.54
C ALA A 12 26.58 -6.07 1.04
N ILE A 13 27.21 -4.91 1.17
CA ILE A 13 26.53 -3.67 1.61
C ILE A 13 25.48 -3.23 0.59
N THR A 14 25.82 -3.14 -0.70
CA THR A 14 24.87 -2.73 -1.74
C THR A 14 23.66 -3.65 -1.79
N ARG A 15 23.88 -4.96 -1.65
CA ARG A 15 22.79 -5.95 -1.62
C ARG A 15 21.93 -5.80 -0.37
N ALA A 16 22.54 -5.66 0.81
CA ALA A 16 21.80 -5.46 2.05
C ALA A 16 20.93 -4.20 2.00
N ILE A 17 21.45 -3.10 1.45
CA ILE A 17 20.68 -1.86 1.24
C ILE A 17 19.49 -2.13 0.30
N ALA A 18 19.72 -2.79 -0.84
CA ALA A 18 18.64 -3.06 -1.78
C ALA A 18 17.53 -3.98 -1.19
N ASP A 19 17.90 -4.94 -0.34
CA ASP A 19 16.98 -5.91 0.23
C ASP A 19 16.25 -5.41 1.49
N GLN A 20 16.85 -4.49 2.27
CA GLN A 20 16.39 -4.15 3.62
C GLN A 20 16.12 -2.66 3.88
N ALA A 21 16.55 -1.74 3.01
CA ALA A 21 16.48 -0.31 3.34
C ALA A 21 15.06 0.30 3.27
N ARG A 22 14.09 -0.38 2.64
CA ARG A 22 12.74 0.14 2.47
C ARG A 22 11.73 -0.59 3.34
N THR A 23 10.75 0.16 3.85
CA THR A 23 9.59 -0.37 4.58
C THR A 23 8.83 -1.41 3.77
N ILE A 24 8.62 -1.15 2.48
CA ILE A 24 8.05 -2.09 1.53
C ILE A 24 9.19 -2.65 0.67
N ARG A 25 9.44 -3.95 0.78
CA ARG A 25 10.55 -4.60 0.07
C ARG A 25 10.31 -4.60 -1.45
N ILE A 26 11.26 -4.06 -2.20
CA ILE A 26 11.25 -4.02 -3.67
C ILE A 26 12.31 -5.01 -4.21
N PRO A 27 12.02 -5.82 -5.24
CA PRO A 27 13.03 -6.69 -5.86
C PRO A 27 14.24 -5.92 -6.41
N VAL A 28 15.44 -6.52 -6.34
CA VAL A 28 16.71 -5.87 -6.74
C VAL A 28 16.70 -5.29 -8.17
N HIS A 29 16.17 -6.02 -9.15
CA HIS A 29 16.08 -5.55 -10.54
C HIS A 29 15.20 -4.29 -10.68
N MET A 30 14.20 -4.13 -9.82
CA MET A 30 13.37 -2.92 -9.78
C MET A 30 14.14 -1.76 -9.14
N VAL A 31 14.96 -2.01 -8.11
CA VAL A 31 15.86 -0.99 -7.53
C VAL A 31 16.87 -0.50 -8.57
N GLU A 32 17.46 -1.40 -9.36
CA GLU A 32 18.34 -1.04 -10.48
C GLU A 32 17.63 -0.18 -11.52
N THR A 33 16.39 -0.53 -11.86
CA THR A 33 15.55 0.22 -12.80
C THR A 33 15.24 1.62 -12.28
N ILE A 34 14.88 1.76 -11.00
CA ILE A 34 14.66 3.06 -10.34
C ILE A 34 15.94 3.90 -10.35
N ASN A 35 17.09 3.32 -10.02
CA ASN A 35 18.38 4.03 -10.05
C ASN A 35 18.77 4.47 -11.47
N LYS A 36 18.43 3.70 -12.51
CA LYS A 36 18.60 4.10 -13.91
C LYS A 36 17.67 5.27 -14.26
N LEU A 37 16.41 5.20 -13.85
CA LEU A 37 15.42 6.27 -14.04
C LEU A 37 15.88 7.58 -13.41
N VAL A 38 16.27 7.57 -12.13
CA VAL A 38 16.72 8.77 -11.41
C VAL A 38 17.95 9.40 -12.08
N ARG A 39 18.84 8.59 -12.63
CA ARG A 39 20.03 9.06 -13.35
C ARG A 39 19.66 9.77 -14.65
N ILE A 40 18.76 9.18 -15.43
CA ILE A 40 18.26 9.76 -16.68
C ILE A 40 17.46 11.03 -16.39
N GLN A 41 16.62 11.01 -15.37
CA GLN A 41 15.86 12.19 -14.94
C GLN A 41 16.79 13.36 -14.60
N ARG A 42 17.89 13.11 -13.87
CA ARG A 42 18.91 14.13 -13.56
C ARG A 42 19.62 14.65 -14.81
N GLN A 43 19.94 13.77 -15.76
CA GLN A 43 20.57 14.15 -17.02
C GLN A 43 19.63 15.05 -17.84
N LEU A 44 18.38 14.62 -18.03
CA LEU A 44 17.36 15.39 -18.76
C LEU A 44 17.05 16.72 -18.07
N LEU A 45 17.08 16.79 -16.73
CA LEU A 45 16.91 18.04 -16.00
C LEU A 45 18.02 19.04 -16.34
N GLN A 46 19.27 18.58 -16.43
CA GLN A 46 20.41 19.42 -16.84
C GLN A 46 20.27 19.87 -18.30
N ASP A 47 19.86 18.97 -19.20
CA ASP A 47 19.78 19.24 -20.63
C ASP A 47 18.58 20.14 -21.00
N LEU A 48 17.44 19.97 -20.33
CA LEU A 48 16.19 20.69 -20.60
C LEU A 48 16.02 21.96 -19.73
N GLY A 49 16.75 22.08 -18.62
CA GLY A 49 16.59 23.17 -17.66
C GLY A 49 15.25 23.18 -16.91
N ARG A 50 14.48 22.09 -17.00
CA ARG A 50 13.20 21.86 -16.32
C ARG A 50 13.05 20.39 -15.95
N GLU A 51 12.07 20.07 -15.11
CA GLU A 51 11.74 18.66 -14.84
C GLU A 51 11.26 17.96 -16.11
N PRO A 52 11.81 16.77 -16.44
CA PRO A 52 11.40 16.01 -17.62
C PRO A 52 10.05 15.32 -17.40
N THR A 53 9.26 15.19 -18.46
CA THR A 53 7.97 14.48 -18.37
C THR A 53 8.17 12.95 -18.39
N PRO A 54 7.21 12.16 -17.89
CA PRO A 54 7.28 10.70 -17.95
C PRO A 54 7.44 10.14 -19.38
N GLU A 55 6.93 10.85 -20.38
CA GLU A 55 7.06 10.53 -21.80
C GLU A 55 8.51 10.71 -22.28
N GLU A 56 9.17 11.80 -21.90
CA GLU A 56 10.58 12.09 -22.21
C GLU A 56 11.51 11.08 -21.55
N ILE A 57 11.25 10.73 -20.29
CA ILE A 57 12.00 9.69 -19.57
C ILE A 57 11.79 8.32 -20.23
N GLY A 58 10.55 7.99 -20.63
CA GLY A 58 10.23 6.73 -21.30
C GLY A 58 10.92 6.57 -22.64
N ALA A 59 11.00 7.65 -23.42
CA ALA A 59 11.73 7.66 -24.69
C ALA A 59 13.23 7.35 -24.51
N GLU A 60 13.86 7.94 -23.50
CA GLU A 60 15.29 7.71 -23.21
C GLU A 60 15.54 6.32 -22.58
N MET A 61 14.58 5.79 -21.84
CA MET A 61 14.67 4.47 -21.20
C MET A 61 14.26 3.30 -22.12
N ASP A 62 13.69 3.58 -23.29
CA ASP A 62 13.01 2.61 -24.17
C ASP A 62 11.91 1.84 -23.43
N LEU A 63 11.09 2.57 -22.67
CA LEU A 63 9.98 2.04 -21.88
C LEU A 63 8.67 2.76 -22.21
N PRO A 64 7.53 2.04 -22.19
CA PRO A 64 6.22 2.68 -22.27
C PRO A 64 6.02 3.68 -21.14
N THR A 65 5.38 4.81 -21.44
CA THR A 65 5.09 5.88 -20.47
C THR A 65 4.32 5.36 -19.24
N GLU A 66 3.36 4.46 -19.43
CA GLU A 66 2.60 3.86 -18.32
C GLU A 66 3.53 3.16 -17.33
N LYS A 67 4.48 2.37 -17.84
CA LYS A 67 5.45 1.65 -17.01
C LYS A 67 6.38 2.60 -16.26
N VAL A 68 6.76 3.73 -16.87
CA VAL A 68 7.52 4.79 -16.18
C VAL A 68 6.72 5.39 -15.03
N ARG A 69 5.42 5.67 -15.24
CA ARG A 69 4.54 6.19 -14.19
C ARG A 69 4.38 5.19 -13.04
N ASP A 70 4.27 3.89 -13.34
CA ASP A 70 4.20 2.86 -12.31
C ASP A 70 5.49 2.75 -11.51
N ILE A 71 6.65 2.80 -12.18
CA ILE A 71 7.96 2.80 -11.50
C ILE A 71 8.09 4.03 -10.60
N LEU A 72 7.66 5.21 -11.06
CA LEU A 72 7.67 6.44 -10.27
C LEU A 72 6.80 6.32 -9.02
N LYS A 73 5.61 5.71 -9.12
CA LYS A 73 4.74 5.43 -7.96
C LYS A 73 5.39 4.46 -6.98
N ILE A 74 5.97 3.37 -7.47
CA ILE A 74 6.64 2.36 -6.63
C ILE A 74 7.89 2.94 -5.94
N ALA A 75 8.55 3.92 -6.56
CA ALA A 75 9.72 4.56 -5.99
C ALA A 75 9.41 5.51 -4.82
N GLN A 76 8.14 5.87 -4.59
CA GLN A 76 7.74 6.72 -3.48
C GLN A 76 7.88 5.98 -2.15
N GLU A 77 8.45 6.66 -1.15
CA GLU A 77 8.58 6.13 0.20
C GLU A 77 7.33 6.46 1.01
N PRO A 78 6.86 5.54 1.87
CA PRO A 78 5.72 5.81 2.73
C PRO A 78 6.05 6.97 3.67
N VAL A 79 5.07 7.85 3.86
CA VAL A 79 5.16 8.97 4.81
C VAL A 79 4.78 8.50 6.21
N SER A 80 5.35 9.15 7.23
CA SER A 80 5.01 8.85 8.62
C SER A 80 3.59 9.35 8.93
N LEU A 81 2.81 8.56 9.66
CA LEU A 81 1.51 9.00 10.19
C LEU A 81 1.67 10.11 11.24
N GLU A 82 2.83 10.17 11.89
CA GLU A 82 3.23 11.22 12.85
C GLU A 82 3.73 12.50 12.14
N THR A 83 3.60 12.60 10.81
CA THR A 83 3.99 13.83 10.12
C THR A 83 3.01 14.94 10.52
N PRO A 84 3.47 16.06 11.11
CA PRO A 84 2.58 17.15 11.50
C PRO A 84 1.94 17.78 10.26
N ILE A 85 0.67 18.13 10.37
CA ILE A 85 -0.12 18.75 9.30
C ILE A 85 -0.61 20.12 9.78
N GLY A 86 -0.21 21.18 9.08
CA GLY A 86 -0.58 22.55 9.40
C GLY A 86 0.48 23.29 10.23
N GLU A 87 0.11 24.47 10.74
CA GLU A 87 0.99 25.30 11.60
C GLU A 87 0.82 25.00 13.10
N GLU A 88 -0.24 24.28 13.47
CA GLU A 88 -0.52 23.89 14.84
C GLU A 88 0.07 22.48 15.10
N ASP A 89 0.96 22.38 16.09
CA ASP A 89 1.70 21.15 16.45
C ASP A 89 0.81 19.98 16.96
N ASP A 90 -0.51 20.17 17.06
CA ASP A 90 -1.43 19.20 17.64
C ASP A 90 -2.08 18.26 16.60
N SER A 91 -1.89 18.50 15.30
CA SER A 91 -2.53 17.69 14.23
C SER A 91 -1.50 16.86 13.45
N HIS A 92 -1.68 15.54 13.42
CA HIS A 92 -0.84 14.61 12.68
C HIS A 92 -1.56 14.07 11.45
N LEU A 93 -0.82 13.59 10.45
CA LEU A 93 -1.40 12.99 9.24
C LEU A 93 -2.33 11.82 9.57
N GLY A 94 -1.99 11.02 10.58
CA GLY A 94 -2.80 9.88 11.04
C GLY A 94 -4.20 10.27 11.52
N ASP A 95 -4.37 11.48 12.06
CA ASP A 95 -5.66 11.95 12.59
C ASP A 95 -6.71 12.18 11.48
N PHE A 96 -6.27 12.27 10.22
CA PHE A 96 -7.14 12.48 9.06
C PHE A 96 -7.47 11.20 8.28
N ILE A 97 -6.93 10.05 8.69
CA ILE A 97 -7.19 8.77 8.02
C ILE A 97 -8.45 8.15 8.62
N GLU A 98 -9.55 8.18 7.85
CA GLU A 98 -10.80 7.52 8.22
C GLU A 98 -10.66 5.99 8.18
N ASP A 99 -11.23 5.32 9.17
CA ASP A 99 -11.38 3.86 9.17
C ASP A 99 -12.64 3.47 8.39
N HIS A 100 -12.46 2.94 7.18
CA HIS A 100 -13.56 2.47 6.33
C HIS A 100 -14.10 1.09 6.71
N ASP A 101 -13.39 0.33 7.55
CA ASP A 101 -13.83 -0.99 8.02
C ASP A 101 -14.67 -0.87 9.32
N ALA A 102 -14.63 0.29 9.98
CA ALA A 102 -15.43 0.58 11.16
C ALA A 102 -16.93 0.54 10.82
N THR A 103 -17.65 -0.40 11.43
CA THR A 103 -19.12 -0.47 11.30
C THR A 103 -19.75 0.72 12.01
N SER A 104 -20.66 1.43 11.33
CA SER A 104 -21.35 2.54 11.97
C SER A 104 -22.24 2.03 13.11
N PRO A 105 -22.42 2.81 14.20
CA PRO A 105 -23.32 2.42 15.29
C PRO A 105 -24.75 2.15 14.81
N ALA A 106 -25.20 2.85 13.77
CA ALA A 106 -26.52 2.66 13.17
C ALA A 106 -26.60 1.31 12.43
N ASP A 107 -25.57 0.94 11.66
CA ASP A 107 -25.52 -0.33 10.95
C ASP A 107 -25.40 -1.51 11.92
N TYR A 108 -24.58 -1.37 12.96
CA TYR A 108 -24.47 -2.36 14.02
C TYR A 108 -25.82 -2.60 14.73
N THR A 109 -26.50 -1.51 15.12
CA THR A 109 -27.81 -1.60 15.77
C THR A 109 -28.86 -2.22 14.84
N SER A 110 -28.84 -1.85 13.55
CA SER A 110 -29.74 -2.42 12.54
C SER A 110 -29.52 -3.92 12.37
N ALA A 111 -28.26 -4.37 12.37
CA ALA A 111 -27.91 -5.78 12.27
C ALA A 111 -28.36 -6.59 13.49
N GLU A 112 -28.18 -6.05 14.71
CA GLU A 112 -28.64 -6.70 15.95
C GLU A 112 -30.18 -6.78 15.99
N LEU A 113 -30.89 -5.70 15.66
CA LEU A 113 -32.36 -5.71 15.58
C LEU A 113 -32.87 -6.71 14.55
N LEU A 114 -32.19 -6.82 13.40
CA LEU A 114 -32.53 -7.83 12.39
C LEU A 114 -32.32 -9.25 12.92
N LYS A 115 -31.26 -9.50 13.69
CA LYS A 115 -30.99 -10.80 14.33
C LYS A 115 -32.07 -11.14 15.35
N GLU A 116 -32.49 -10.19 16.17
CA GLU A 116 -33.57 -10.36 17.15
C GLU A 116 -34.91 -10.69 16.47
N GLN A 117 -35.31 -9.90 15.47
CA GLN A 117 -36.53 -10.15 14.70
C GLN A 117 -36.50 -11.50 13.97
N LEU A 118 -35.34 -11.88 13.43
CA LEU A 118 -35.19 -13.17 12.78
C LEU A 118 -35.39 -14.32 13.77
N ASN A 119 -34.86 -14.21 14.98
CA ASN A 119 -35.07 -15.21 16.03
C ASN A 119 -36.54 -15.30 16.46
N GLU A 120 -37.22 -14.16 16.66
CA GLU A 120 -38.66 -14.15 16.98
C GLU A 120 -39.50 -14.85 15.91
N VAL A 121 -39.17 -14.67 14.62
CA VAL A 121 -39.87 -15.34 13.52
C VAL A 121 -39.54 -16.83 13.47
N LEU A 122 -38.28 -17.20 13.70
CA LEU A 122 -37.85 -18.60 13.75
C LEU A 122 -38.55 -19.39 14.87
N ASP A 123 -38.76 -18.75 16.03
CA ASP A 123 -39.48 -19.33 17.18
C ASP A 123 -40.96 -19.65 16.87
N THR A 124 -41.54 -19.09 15.80
CA THR A 124 -42.91 -19.41 15.36
C THR A 124 -43.00 -20.67 14.49
N LEU A 125 -41.87 -21.20 14.01
CA LEU A 125 -41.81 -22.39 13.18
C LEU A 125 -41.79 -23.66 14.01
N THR A 126 -41.96 -24.81 13.36
CA THR A 126 -41.75 -26.09 14.04
C THR A 126 -40.26 -26.35 14.24
N ASP A 127 -39.89 -27.06 15.33
CA ASP A 127 -38.49 -27.40 15.66
C ASP A 127 -37.68 -27.96 14.46
N ARG A 128 -38.35 -28.68 13.56
CA ARG A 128 -37.74 -29.28 12.37
C ARG A 128 -37.47 -28.26 11.27
N GLU A 129 -38.38 -27.31 11.05
CA GLU A 129 -38.24 -26.28 10.01
C GLU A 129 -37.21 -25.23 10.41
N GLU A 130 -37.24 -24.81 11.68
CA GLU A 130 -36.26 -23.90 12.26
C GLU A 130 -34.84 -24.47 12.13
N ASN A 131 -34.63 -25.71 12.57
CA ASN A 131 -33.31 -26.34 12.57
C ASN A 131 -32.74 -26.50 11.13
N VAL A 132 -33.61 -26.79 10.16
CA VAL A 132 -33.21 -26.81 8.74
C VAL A 132 -32.78 -25.42 8.25
N LEU A 133 -33.48 -24.35 8.64
CA LEU A 133 -33.13 -22.98 8.25
C LEU A 133 -31.83 -22.50 8.91
N ARG A 134 -31.66 -22.74 10.21
CA ARG A 134 -30.43 -22.39 10.96
C ARG A 134 -29.19 -23.06 10.34
N LEU A 135 -29.27 -24.37 10.05
CA LEU A 135 -28.18 -25.13 9.45
C LEU A 135 -27.89 -24.72 7.99
N ARG A 136 -28.92 -24.35 7.23
CA ARG A 136 -28.76 -23.97 5.82
C ARG A 136 -28.13 -22.60 5.64
N PHE A 137 -28.46 -21.65 6.50
CA PHE A 137 -28.01 -20.25 6.39
C PHE A 137 -26.94 -19.85 7.41
N GLY A 138 -26.58 -20.74 8.33
CA GLY A 138 -25.49 -20.50 9.30
C GLY A 138 -25.84 -19.45 10.35
N LEU A 139 -27.09 -19.45 10.84
CA LEU A 139 -27.63 -18.40 11.72
C LEU A 139 -27.15 -18.49 13.19
N GLU A 140 -26.33 -19.49 13.54
CA GLU A 140 -25.74 -19.70 14.88
C GLU A 140 -24.28 -19.22 15.02
N ALA A 141 -23.87 -18.23 14.21
CA ALA A 141 -22.58 -17.54 14.38
C ALA A 141 -22.71 -16.20 15.12
#